data_AF-A0A3D4YK67-F1
#
_entry.id   AF-A0A3D4YK67-F1
#
_cell.length_a   1.000
_cell.length_b   1.000
_cell.length_c   1.000
_cell.angle_alpha   90.00
_cell.angle_beta   90.00
_cell.angle_gamma   90.00
#
_symmetry.space_group_name_H-M   'P 1'
#
loop_
_entity.id
_entity.type
_entity.pdbx_description
1 polymer ?
#
loop_
_entity_poly.entity_id
_entity_poly.type
_entity_poly.pdbx_seq_one_letter_code
_entity_poly.pdbx_strand_id
1 'polypeptide(L)'
;MLFAACTDNGIFNPMSNAAGTYQLTVYAGRSIPATFTVPQGDANYPNGASFVVTGGDIVLNSNGAFVETNNILITPTGQASFRNDFISSGTWTLNGTDLTLSAPAQNNTSARFVTGTLDTNFNSRLAINYQEDDGTGTVNSFEYVR
;
A
#
# COMPACT_ATOMS: atom_id res chain seq x y z
N MET A 1 21.82 31.04 34.54
CA MET A 1 20.46 30.50 34.30
C MET A 1 20.57 29.53 33.15
N LEU A 2 20.55 28.23 33.45
CA LEU A 2 20.73 27.15 32.49
C LEU A 2 19.33 26.67 32.09
N PHE A 3 18.90 26.94 30.86
CA PHE A 3 17.67 26.37 30.32
C PHE A 3 17.94 24.90 30.01
N ALA A 4 17.52 24.02 30.92
CA ALA A 4 17.38 22.61 30.62
C ALA A 4 16.23 22.47 29.62
N ALA A 5 16.56 22.24 28.35
CA ALA A 5 15.62 21.67 27.40
C ALA A 5 15.36 20.23 27.84
N CYS A 6 14.32 20.02 28.64
CA CYS A 6 13.70 18.71 28.76
C CYS A 6 13.12 18.39 27.38
N THR A 7 13.88 17.67 26.55
CA THR A 7 13.28 16.94 25.44
C THR A 7 12.41 15.87 26.08
N ASP A 8 11.11 16.13 26.10
CA ASP A 8 10.07 15.17 26.44
C ASP A 8 10.18 13.98 25.47
N ASN A 9 10.94 12.97 25.88
CA ASN A 9 11.09 11.71 25.18
C ASN A 9 10.01 10.69 25.61
N GLY A 10 8.86 11.13 26.13
CA GLY A 10 7.90 10.25 26.80
C GLY A 10 6.55 10.02 26.11
N ILE A 11 6.04 10.96 25.29
CA ILE A 11 4.60 10.99 24.95
C ILE A 11 4.24 10.83 23.46
N PHE A 12 5.19 10.97 22.52
CA PHE A 12 4.93 10.66 21.11
C PHE A 12 6.15 9.97 20.50
N ASN A 13 6.18 8.64 20.53
CA ASN A 13 6.90 7.92 19.48
C ASN A 13 5.96 7.88 18.27
N PRO A 14 6.09 8.77 17.26
CA PRO A 14 5.21 8.77 16.09
C PRO A 14 5.16 7.38 15.44
N MET A 15 6.26 6.60 15.52
CA MET A 15 6.26 5.23 15.01
C MET A 15 5.39 4.26 15.82
N SER A 16 5.23 4.44 17.13
CA SER A 16 4.36 3.58 17.96
C SER A 16 2.87 3.84 17.72
N ASN A 17 2.50 5.09 17.42
CA ASN A 17 1.11 5.43 17.10
C ASN A 17 0.76 5.03 15.66
N ALA A 18 1.73 5.15 14.74
CA ALA A 18 1.59 4.76 13.33
C ALA A 18 1.61 3.24 13.13
N ALA A 19 2.31 2.47 13.96
CA ALA A 19 2.34 1.02 13.87
C ALA A 19 0.92 0.42 14.01
N GLY A 20 0.60 -0.57 13.18
CA GLY A 20 -0.70 -1.22 13.14
C GLY A 20 -1.02 -1.80 11.76
N THR A 21 -2.19 -2.42 11.66
CA THR A 21 -2.73 -2.96 10.41
C THR A 21 -3.74 -1.97 9.82
N TYR A 22 -3.54 -1.61 8.57
CA TYR A 22 -4.43 -0.74 7.80
C TYR A 22 -5.06 -1.54 6.67
N GLN A 23 -6.35 -1.38 6.44
CA GLN A 23 -7.09 -2.13 5.42
C GLN A 23 -7.15 -1.35 4.11
N LEU A 24 -6.90 -2.02 2.99
CA LEU A 24 -6.98 -1.42 1.65
C LEU A 24 -8.42 -0.97 1.36
N THR A 25 -8.56 0.29 1.00
CA THR A 25 -9.86 0.91 0.69
C THR A 25 -9.91 1.50 -0.71
N VAL A 26 -8.76 1.96 -1.25
CA VAL A 26 -8.61 2.44 -2.63
C VAL A 26 -7.42 1.75 -3.28
N TYR A 27 -7.61 1.22 -4.49
CA TYR A 27 -6.56 0.65 -5.33
C TYR A 27 -6.65 1.25 -6.74
N ALA A 28 -5.55 1.85 -7.22
CA ALA A 28 -5.48 2.55 -8.49
C ALA A 28 -6.67 3.51 -8.73
N GLY A 29 -6.98 4.33 -7.70
CA GLY A 29 -8.05 5.32 -7.74
C GLY A 29 -9.48 4.77 -7.67
N ARG A 30 -9.67 3.47 -7.42
CA ARG A 30 -11.00 2.83 -7.30
C ARG A 30 -11.22 2.27 -5.90
N SER A 31 -12.43 2.41 -5.37
CA SER A 31 -12.81 1.79 -4.10
C SER A 31 -12.86 0.26 -4.22
N ILE A 32 -12.47 -0.45 -3.17
CA ILE A 32 -12.55 -1.92 -3.12
C ILE A 32 -14.02 -2.40 -3.01
N PRO A 33 -14.42 -3.46 -3.74
CA PRO A 33 -13.63 -4.23 -4.70
C PRO A 33 -13.38 -3.46 -6.01
N ALA A 34 -12.11 -3.39 -6.43
CA ALA A 34 -11.72 -2.67 -7.64
C ALA A 34 -11.56 -3.65 -8.81
N THR A 35 -12.36 -3.47 -9.86
CA THR A 35 -12.30 -4.31 -11.07
C THR A 35 -11.58 -3.59 -12.21
N PHE A 36 -10.68 -4.31 -12.88
CA PHE A 36 -9.95 -3.89 -14.06
C PHE A 36 -10.13 -4.92 -15.17
N THR A 37 -10.17 -4.45 -16.41
CA THR A 37 -10.36 -5.29 -17.59
C THR A 37 -9.11 -5.25 -18.45
N VAL A 38 -8.60 -6.42 -18.81
CA VAL A 38 -7.54 -6.56 -19.79
C VAL A 38 -8.18 -6.86 -21.15
N PRO A 39 -7.92 -6.03 -22.17
CA PRO A 39 -8.50 -6.23 -23.49
C PRO A 39 -7.98 -7.50 -24.15
N GLN A 40 -8.73 -8.00 -25.13
CA GLN A 40 -8.26 -9.06 -26.01
C GLN A 40 -7.00 -8.60 -26.76
N GLY A 41 -6.05 -9.51 -26.96
CA GLY A 41 -4.77 -9.23 -27.61
C GLY A 41 -3.64 -8.85 -26.65
N ASP A 42 -3.87 -8.83 -25.34
CA ASP A 42 -2.81 -8.70 -24.34
C ASP A 42 -1.83 -9.89 -24.42
N ALA A 43 -0.54 -9.62 -24.19
CA ALA A 43 0.52 -10.62 -24.32
C ALA A 43 0.38 -11.78 -23.31
N ASN A 44 -0.11 -11.49 -22.10
CA ASN A 44 -0.30 -12.48 -21.05
C ASN A 44 -1.72 -13.06 -21.07
N TYR A 45 -2.70 -12.29 -21.53
CA TYR A 45 -4.09 -12.71 -21.66
C TYR A 45 -4.62 -12.45 -23.09
N PRO A 46 -4.25 -13.30 -24.07
CA PRO A 46 -4.63 -13.07 -25.47
C PRO A 46 -6.14 -13.00 -25.73
N ASN A 47 -6.93 -13.66 -24.90
CA ASN A 47 -8.40 -13.65 -24.95
C ASN A 47 -9.05 -12.60 -24.03
N GLY A 48 -8.23 -11.75 -23.40
CA GLY A 48 -8.65 -10.83 -22.33
C GLY A 48 -8.81 -11.51 -20.97
N ALA A 49 -8.96 -10.69 -19.93
CA ALA A 49 -9.18 -11.12 -18.56
C ALA A 49 -9.83 -10.02 -17.72
N SER A 50 -10.36 -10.39 -16.55
CA SER A 50 -10.69 -9.42 -15.49
C SER A 50 -9.81 -9.63 -14.27
N PHE A 51 -9.39 -8.53 -13.66
CA PHE A 51 -8.67 -8.49 -12.39
C PHE A 51 -9.56 -7.83 -11.37
N VAL A 52 -9.76 -8.49 -10.23
CA VAL A 52 -10.52 -7.93 -9.11
C VAL A 52 -9.60 -7.87 -7.91
N VAL A 53 -9.30 -6.66 -7.45
CA VAL A 53 -8.69 -6.45 -6.14
C VAL A 53 -9.80 -6.52 -5.11
N THR A 54 -9.82 -7.59 -4.33
CA THR A 54 -10.91 -7.89 -3.39
C THR A 54 -10.70 -7.25 -2.02
N GLY A 55 -9.48 -6.81 -1.73
CA GLY A 55 -9.08 -6.28 -0.44
C GLY A 55 -7.56 -6.36 -0.27
N GLY A 56 -7.10 -6.14 0.94
CA GLY A 56 -5.69 -6.15 1.27
C GLY A 56 -5.43 -5.43 2.58
N ASP A 57 -4.18 -5.48 3.01
CA ASP A 57 -3.71 -4.81 4.21
C ASP A 57 -2.27 -4.34 4.07
N ILE A 58 -1.92 -3.31 4.82
CA ILE A 58 -0.54 -2.95 5.10
C ILE A 58 -0.33 -2.96 6.61
N VAL A 59 0.66 -3.73 7.06
CA VAL A 59 1.07 -3.84 8.46
C VAL A 59 2.34 -3.03 8.65
N LEU A 60 2.26 -1.96 9.41
CA LEU A 60 3.43 -1.20 9.89
C LEU A 60 3.84 -1.73 11.26
N ASN A 61 4.99 -2.39 11.34
CA ASN A 61 5.51 -2.91 12.61
C ASN A 61 6.31 -1.82 13.33
N SER A 62 6.24 -1.80 14.67
CA SER A 62 6.94 -0.83 15.51
C SER A 62 8.47 -0.89 15.41
N ASN A 63 9.02 -1.99 14.89
CA ASN A 63 10.45 -2.14 14.60
C ASN A 63 10.88 -1.49 13.27
N GLY A 64 10.00 -0.77 12.59
CA GLY A 64 10.27 -0.11 11.31
C GLY A 64 10.14 -1.03 10.09
N ALA A 65 9.65 -2.26 10.24
CA ALA A 65 9.35 -3.15 9.12
C ALA A 65 7.90 -3.03 8.65
N PHE A 66 7.62 -3.20 7.35
CA PHE A 66 6.26 -3.31 6.84
C PHE A 66 6.03 -4.57 6.00
N VAL A 67 4.77 -4.98 5.92
CA VAL A 67 4.28 -5.96 4.95
C VAL A 67 2.99 -5.40 4.33
N GLU A 68 2.94 -5.34 3.01
CA GLU A 68 1.78 -4.96 2.22
C GLU A 68 1.28 -6.19 1.46
N THR A 69 -0.02 -6.47 1.54
CA THR A 69 -0.69 -7.54 0.81
C THR A 69 -1.90 -6.97 0.09
N ASN A 70 -2.01 -7.18 -1.23
CA ASN A 70 -3.22 -6.86 -1.99
C ASN A 70 -3.78 -8.17 -2.57
N ASN A 71 -5.02 -8.50 -2.22
CA ASN A 71 -5.65 -9.74 -2.67
C ASN A 71 -6.24 -9.56 -4.06
N ILE A 72 -5.80 -10.37 -5.01
CA ILE A 72 -6.15 -10.22 -6.43
C ILE A 72 -6.73 -11.54 -6.94
N LEU A 73 -7.95 -11.47 -7.47
CA LEU A 73 -8.58 -12.55 -8.21
C LEU A 73 -8.50 -12.26 -9.71
N ILE A 74 -7.93 -13.19 -10.47
CA ILE A 74 -7.81 -13.08 -11.92
C ILE A 74 -8.76 -14.08 -12.56
N THR A 75 -9.54 -13.62 -13.53
CA THR A 75 -10.43 -14.46 -14.33
C THR A 75 -10.11 -14.26 -15.81
N PRO A 76 -9.29 -15.12 -16.42
CA PRO A 76 -9.09 -15.12 -17.86
C PRO A 76 -10.39 -15.48 -18.59
N THR A 77 -10.64 -14.86 -19.75
CA THR A 77 -11.83 -15.16 -20.53
C THR A 77 -11.89 -16.64 -20.92
N GLY A 78 -12.98 -17.31 -20.55
CA GLY A 78 -13.19 -18.73 -20.85
C GLY A 78 -12.44 -19.71 -19.92
N GLN A 79 -11.83 -19.23 -18.84
CA GLN A 79 -11.12 -20.07 -17.86
C GLN A 79 -11.64 -19.84 -16.44
N ALA A 80 -11.29 -20.74 -15.53
CA ALA A 80 -11.57 -20.60 -14.11
C ALA A 80 -10.72 -19.50 -13.48
N SER A 81 -11.26 -18.84 -12.46
CA SER A 81 -10.54 -17.83 -11.70
C SER A 81 -9.43 -18.43 -10.84
N PHE A 82 -8.35 -17.68 -10.65
CA PHE A 82 -7.26 -18.03 -9.73
C PHE A 82 -6.79 -16.81 -8.95
N ARG A 83 -6.16 -17.05 -7.80
CA ARG A 83 -5.64 -16.01 -6.92
C ARG A 83 -4.19 -15.68 -7.28
N ASN A 84 -3.85 -14.40 -7.31
CA ASN A 84 -2.50 -13.90 -7.56
C ASN A 84 -2.20 -12.68 -6.70
N ASP A 85 -2.11 -12.90 -5.39
CA ASP A 85 -1.95 -11.81 -4.42
C ASP A 85 -0.59 -11.11 -4.60
N PHE A 86 -0.61 -9.79 -4.50
CA PHE A 86 0.61 -8.99 -4.41
C PHE A 86 1.09 -8.97 -2.96
N ILE A 87 2.39 -9.21 -2.74
CA ILE A 87 3.01 -9.13 -1.41
C ILE A 87 4.34 -8.38 -1.52
N SER A 88 4.49 -7.32 -0.74
CA SER A 88 5.72 -6.52 -0.65
C SER A 88 6.10 -6.31 0.81
N SER A 89 7.38 -6.50 1.15
CA SER A 89 7.87 -6.33 2.52
C SER A 89 9.15 -5.49 2.57
N GLY A 90 9.34 -4.71 3.62
CA GLY A 90 10.48 -3.81 3.65
C GLY A 90 10.55 -2.99 4.93
N THR A 91 11.13 -1.81 4.83
CA THR A 91 11.22 -0.85 5.93
C THR A 91 10.33 0.36 5.67
N TRP A 92 9.85 0.97 6.74
CA TRP A 92 9.13 2.22 6.69
C TRP A 92 9.72 3.24 7.65
N THR A 93 9.59 4.50 7.29
CA THR A 93 9.92 5.63 8.16
C THR A 93 8.79 6.64 8.11
N LEU A 94 8.63 7.39 9.20
CA LEU A 94 7.64 8.45 9.31
C LEU A 94 8.31 9.70 9.88
N ASN A 95 8.23 10.80 9.15
CA ASN A 95 8.72 12.10 9.58
C ASN A 95 7.56 13.11 9.55
N GLY A 96 7.01 13.42 10.72
CA GLY A 96 5.72 14.11 10.78
C GLY A 96 4.62 13.22 10.20
N THR A 97 4.00 13.65 9.10
CA THR A 97 3.02 12.87 8.32
C THR A 97 3.64 12.19 7.11
N ASP A 98 4.88 12.51 6.74
CA ASP A 98 5.51 12.00 5.53
C ASP A 98 5.95 10.55 5.75
N LEU A 99 5.30 9.63 5.06
CA LEU A 99 5.57 8.20 5.11
C LEU A 99 6.49 7.83 3.94
N THR A 100 7.54 7.06 4.23
CA THR A 100 8.34 6.40 3.20
C THR A 100 8.27 4.90 3.39
N LEU A 101 8.04 4.16 2.29
CA LEU A 101 8.10 2.70 2.24
C LEU A 101 9.24 2.30 1.29
N SER A 102 10.16 1.47 1.77
CA SER A 102 11.28 0.97 0.99
C SER A 102 11.32 -0.55 1.03
N ALA A 103 11.22 -1.19 -0.13
CA ALA A 103 11.25 -2.63 -0.27
C ALA A 103 12.33 -3.07 -1.28
N PRO A 104 13.18 -4.05 -0.95
CA PRO A 104 14.08 -4.65 -1.94
C PRO A 104 13.29 -5.46 -2.98
N ALA A 105 13.94 -5.80 -4.09
CA ALA A 105 13.35 -6.69 -5.09
C ALA A 105 13.03 -8.07 -4.45
N GLN A 106 11.80 -8.53 -4.60
CA GLN A 106 11.27 -9.75 -3.98
C GLN A 106 9.99 -10.21 -4.69
N ASN A 107 9.61 -11.47 -4.54
CA ASN A 107 8.32 -11.99 -5.04
C ASN A 107 8.04 -11.67 -6.53
N ASN A 108 9.09 -11.67 -7.37
CA ASN A 108 9.03 -11.27 -8.78
C ASN A 108 8.60 -9.80 -9.02
N THR A 109 8.78 -8.95 -8.02
CA THR A 109 8.56 -7.50 -8.09
C THR A 109 9.91 -6.78 -7.95
N SER A 110 10.05 -5.67 -8.66
CA SER A 110 11.24 -4.82 -8.58
C SER A 110 11.34 -4.15 -7.21
N ALA A 111 12.53 -3.65 -6.85
CA ALA A 111 12.69 -2.83 -5.66
C ALA A 111 11.77 -1.60 -5.73
N ARG A 112 11.19 -1.21 -4.60
CA ARG A 112 10.23 -0.11 -4.48
C ARG A 112 10.76 0.92 -3.49
N PHE A 113 10.61 2.19 -3.84
CA PHE A 113 10.77 3.31 -2.93
C PHE A 113 9.58 4.25 -3.14
N VAL A 114 8.69 4.28 -2.16
CA VAL A 114 7.40 4.97 -2.25
C VAL A 114 7.36 6.04 -1.18
N THR A 115 6.87 7.21 -1.56
CA THR A 115 6.57 8.30 -0.63
C THR A 115 5.07 8.56 -0.62
N GLY A 116 4.55 8.85 0.57
CA GLY A 116 3.15 9.09 0.80
C GLY A 116 2.92 9.80 2.12
N THR A 117 1.71 9.74 2.63
CA THR A 117 1.34 10.31 3.92
C THR A 117 0.72 9.28 4.83
N LEU A 118 0.89 9.48 6.14
CA LEU A 118 0.13 8.81 7.19
C LEU A 118 -0.45 9.90 8.09
N ASP A 119 -1.76 10.08 8.02
CA ASP A 119 -2.48 11.11 8.78
C ASP A 119 -3.93 10.69 9.03
N THR A 120 -4.62 11.39 9.93
CA THR A 120 -6.05 11.25 10.13
C THR A 120 -6.86 11.73 8.93
N ASN A 121 -7.75 10.87 8.42
CA ASN A 121 -8.71 11.22 7.37
C ASN A 121 -9.93 11.97 7.93
N PHE A 122 -10.87 12.33 7.05
CA PHE A 122 -12.09 13.08 7.40
C PHE A 122 -13.03 12.37 8.39
N ASN A 123 -12.85 11.07 8.63
CA ASN A 123 -13.58 10.28 9.62
C ASN A 123 -12.77 10.08 10.92
N SER A 124 -11.69 10.85 11.13
CA SER A 124 -10.79 10.71 12.28
C SER A 124 -10.11 9.34 12.40
N ARG A 125 -9.95 8.65 11.27
CA ARG A 125 -9.23 7.36 11.17
C ARG A 125 -7.86 7.58 10.56
N LEU A 126 -6.85 6.84 11.01
CA LEU A 126 -5.52 6.94 10.40
C LEU A 126 -5.55 6.32 9.00
N ALA A 127 -5.05 7.05 8.02
CA ALA A 127 -5.00 6.63 6.63
C ALA A 127 -3.59 6.78 6.07
N ILE A 128 -3.14 5.74 5.40
CA ILE A 128 -1.95 5.74 4.57
C ILE A 128 -2.39 6.05 3.14
N ASN A 129 -1.81 7.08 2.53
CA ASN A 129 -2.07 7.47 1.15
C ASN A 129 -0.76 7.56 0.40
N TYR A 130 -0.65 6.92 -0.76
CA TYR A 130 0.49 7.08 -1.64
C TYR A 130 0.11 6.92 -3.10
N GLN A 131 1.04 7.30 -3.97
CA GLN A 131 0.91 7.14 -5.42
C GLN A 131 2.13 6.41 -5.98
N GLU A 132 1.91 5.55 -6.97
CA GLU A 132 2.97 4.86 -7.70
C GLU A 132 2.72 4.94 -9.20
N ASP A 133 3.79 5.06 -9.99
CA ASP A 133 3.75 4.84 -11.44
C ASP A 133 3.74 3.33 -11.71
N ASP A 134 2.84 2.86 -12.56
CA ASP A 134 2.77 1.45 -12.96
C ASP A 134 3.81 1.02 -14.01
N GLY A 135 4.73 1.92 -14.36
CA GLY A 135 5.74 1.72 -15.39
C GLY A 135 5.23 1.98 -16.80
N THR A 136 3.96 2.37 -16.97
CA THR A 136 3.36 2.75 -18.25
C THR A 136 3.07 4.24 -18.36
N GLY A 137 3.47 5.03 -17.34
CA GLY A 137 3.21 6.46 -17.25
C GLY A 137 1.83 6.78 -16.65
N THR A 138 1.14 5.78 -16.09
CA THR A 138 -0.09 5.98 -15.31
C THR A 138 0.27 6.02 -13.83
N VAL A 139 -0.15 7.09 -13.16
CA VAL A 139 0.00 7.23 -11.71
C VAL A 139 -1.25 6.67 -11.03
N ASN A 140 -1.05 5.64 -10.21
CA ASN A 140 -2.09 4.95 -9.46
C ASN A 140 -2.06 5.41 -8.01
N SER A 141 -3.25 5.67 -7.43
CA SER A 141 -3.39 6.03 -6.01
C SER A 141 -3.87 4.87 -5.16
N PHE A 142 -3.36 4.81 -3.94
CA PHE A 142 -3.66 3.76 -2.97
C PHE A 142 -4.01 4.38 -1.62
N GLU A 143 -5.02 3.83 -0.94
CA GLU A 143 -5.43 4.23 0.42
C GLU A 143 -5.62 3.01 1.31
N TYR A 144 -5.00 3.01 2.49
CA TYR A 144 -5.22 2.03 3.55
C TYR A 144 -5.66 2.72 4.83
N VAL A 145 -6.71 2.22 5.50
CA VAL A 145 -7.32 2.88 6.67
C VAL A 145 -7.35 1.96 7.89
N ARG A 146 -7.05 2.51 9.07
CA ARG A 146 -7.16 1.87 10.39
C ARG A 146 -8.28 2.48 11.21
#